data_AF-A0A4Z0YX40-F1
#
_entry.id   AF-A0A4Z0YX40-F1
#
_cell.length_a   1.000
_cell.length_b   1.000
_cell.length_c   1.000
_cell.angle_alpha   90.00
_cell.angle_beta   90.00
_cell.angle_gamma   90.00
#
_symmetry.space_group_name_H-M   'P 1'
#
loop_
_entity.id
_entity.type
_entity.pdbx_description
1 polymer ?
#
loop_
_entity_poly.entity_id
_entity_poly.type
_entity_poly.pdbx_seq_one_letter_code
_entity_poly.pdbx_strand_id
1 'polypeptide(L)'
;MGNVMSIPELSIRMANLYGDDILCNNCFINQLYERVTSPLSPNSEHPDYLVDQLYDIQDMCNVTLPDYTVRLLDWYDTAPPLTSSDLGPSATPTLTAPCDNDVGRNVKESSSATCDSLSLQYGVSTGALQWLSNSDNCDRSSGACLPEACNLRQVTDGETCVSLAASIGDTNSTTLAQFMKWNPYVLGLCDSLTAGQYI
;
A
#
# COMPACT_ATOMS: atom_id res chain seq x y z
N MET A 1 -32.26 2.05 -12.75
CA MET A 1 -31.56 2.00 -11.45
C MET A 1 -30.72 0.73 -11.47
N GLY A 2 -29.50 0.79 -12.01
CA GLY A 2 -28.61 -0.37 -12.11
C GLY A 2 -27.84 -0.58 -10.80
N ASN A 3 -27.84 -1.81 -10.31
CA ASN A 3 -27.20 -2.21 -9.05
C ASN A 3 -25.67 -2.24 -9.23
N VAL A 4 -24.95 -1.27 -8.65
CA VAL A 4 -23.48 -1.15 -8.72
C VAL A 4 -22.75 -2.31 -8.05
N MET A 5 -23.45 -3.13 -7.24
CA MET A 5 -22.87 -4.27 -6.49
C MET A 5 -22.65 -5.54 -7.34
N SER A 6 -22.61 -5.44 -8.68
CA SER A 6 -22.47 -6.60 -9.57
C SER A 6 -21.52 -6.39 -10.74
N ILE A 7 -20.67 -5.36 -10.69
CA ILE A 7 -19.62 -5.17 -11.69
C ILE A 7 -18.50 -6.15 -11.33
N PRO A 8 -18.22 -7.20 -12.13
CA PRO A 8 -17.08 -8.08 -11.86
C PRO A 8 -15.80 -7.24 -11.74
N GLU A 9 -14.88 -7.65 -10.88
CA GLU A 9 -13.63 -6.94 -10.58
C GLU A 9 -12.81 -6.64 -11.86
N LEU A 10 -12.92 -7.54 -12.85
CA LEU A 10 -12.36 -7.38 -14.19
C LEU A 10 -12.95 -6.20 -14.97
N SER A 11 -14.17 -5.75 -14.69
CA SER A 11 -14.80 -4.58 -15.32
C SER A 11 -14.56 -3.27 -14.58
N ILE A 12 -13.77 -3.28 -13.51
CA ILE A 12 -13.33 -2.08 -12.79
C ILE A 12 -12.02 -1.56 -13.38
N ARG A 13 -11.11 -2.44 -13.84
CA ARG A 13 -9.84 -2.03 -14.44
C ARG A 13 -10.03 -1.22 -15.73
N MET A 14 -9.40 -0.05 -15.82
CA MET A 14 -9.32 0.77 -17.03
C MET A 14 -8.73 -0.01 -18.20
N ALA A 15 -7.78 -0.90 -17.93
CA ALA A 15 -7.18 -1.79 -18.92
C ALA A 15 -8.17 -2.79 -19.56
N ASN A 16 -9.33 -3.02 -18.95
CA ASN A 16 -10.38 -3.89 -19.49
C ASN A 16 -11.56 -3.10 -20.06
N LEU A 17 -11.57 -1.77 -19.89
CA LEU A 17 -12.62 -0.87 -20.38
C LEU A 17 -12.29 -0.26 -21.74
N TYR A 18 -11.01 -0.10 -22.04
CA TYR A 18 -10.51 0.46 -23.30
C TYR A 18 -9.61 -0.57 -24.00
N GLY A 19 -9.66 -0.60 -25.33
CA GLY A 19 -8.70 -1.36 -26.12
C GLY A 19 -7.30 -0.73 -26.02
N ASP A 20 -6.25 -1.54 -26.24
CA ASP A 20 -4.85 -1.11 -26.17
C ASP A 20 -4.55 0.11 -27.04
N ASP A 21 -5.29 0.30 -28.15
CA ASP A 21 -5.18 1.43 -29.06
C ASP A 21 -5.54 2.78 -28.43
N ILE A 22 -6.47 2.78 -27.48
CA ILE A 22 -6.89 3.95 -26.71
C ILE A 22 -6.13 4.02 -25.39
N LEU A 23 -5.97 2.88 -24.70
CA LEU A 23 -5.31 2.80 -23.39
C LEU A 23 -3.84 3.21 -23.47
N CYS A 24 -3.11 2.70 -24.47
CA CYS A 24 -1.69 2.96 -24.66
C CYS A 24 -1.41 4.20 -25.52
N ASN A 25 -2.44 5.01 -25.81
CA ASN A 25 -2.26 6.25 -26.52
C ASN A 25 -1.59 7.29 -25.59
N ASN A 26 -0.52 7.93 -26.06
CA ASN A 26 0.16 8.99 -25.28
C ASN A 26 -0.79 10.09 -24.81
N CYS A 27 -1.82 10.45 -25.59
CA CYS A 27 -2.79 11.46 -25.19
C CYS A 27 -3.59 11.03 -23.95
N PHE A 28 -4.03 9.77 -23.93
CA PHE A 28 -4.78 9.20 -22.80
C PHE A 28 -3.90 9.08 -21.56
N ILE A 29 -2.70 8.54 -21.71
CA ILE A 29 -1.73 8.38 -20.62
C ILE A 29 -1.38 9.74 -20.00
N ASN A 30 -1.07 10.74 -20.83
CA ASN A 30 -0.72 12.08 -20.34
C ASN A 30 -1.92 12.76 -19.64
N GLN A 31 -3.13 12.59 -20.15
CA GLN A 31 -4.32 13.16 -19.53
C GLN A 31 -4.64 12.50 -18.17
N LEU A 32 -4.44 11.19 -18.07
CA LEU A 32 -4.60 10.47 -16.80
C LEU A 32 -3.51 10.86 -15.80
N TYR A 33 -2.25 10.93 -16.24
CA TYR A 33 -1.12 11.37 -15.44
C TYR A 33 -1.39 12.76 -14.83
N GLU A 34 -1.74 13.76 -15.65
CA GLU A 34 -2.04 15.13 -15.17
C GLU A 34 -3.18 15.17 -14.16
N ARG A 35 -4.17 14.28 -14.29
CA ARG A 35 -5.28 14.17 -13.34
C ARG A 35 -4.86 13.56 -12.01
N VAL A 36 -4.00 12.54 -12.05
CA VAL A 36 -3.45 11.87 -10.86
C VAL A 36 -2.50 12.81 -10.11
N THR A 37 -1.68 13.56 -10.83
CA THR A 37 -0.70 14.49 -10.23
C THR A 37 -1.29 15.87 -9.94
N SER A 38 -2.59 16.09 -10.21
CA SER A 38 -3.21 17.40 -10.05
C SER A 38 -3.33 17.78 -8.57
N PRO A 39 -2.80 18.95 -8.15
CA PRO A 39 -2.93 19.43 -6.78
C PRO A 39 -4.35 19.91 -6.43
N LEU A 40 -5.26 19.99 -7.42
CA LEU A 40 -6.65 20.42 -7.24
C LEU A 40 -7.62 19.25 -7.03
N SER A 41 -7.10 18.01 -6.93
CA SER A 41 -7.93 16.83 -6.71
C SER A 41 -8.50 16.82 -5.28
N PRO A 42 -9.83 16.65 -5.11
CA PRO A 42 -10.46 16.67 -3.78
C PRO A 42 -9.94 15.53 -2.90
N ASN A 43 -9.74 15.82 -1.60
CA ASN A 43 -9.33 14.89 -0.53
C ASN A 43 -10.35 13.78 -0.25
N SER A 44 -10.67 12.99 -1.27
CA SER A 44 -11.55 11.81 -1.22
C SER A 44 -10.72 10.57 -1.54
N GLU A 45 -11.26 9.37 -1.32
CA GLU A 45 -10.62 8.06 -1.60
C GLU A 45 -10.43 7.75 -3.11
N HIS A 46 -10.63 8.73 -3.99
CA HIS A 46 -10.50 8.58 -5.44
C HIS A 46 -9.08 8.64 -6.06
N PRO A 47 -8.04 9.25 -5.45
CA PRO A 47 -6.72 9.31 -6.06
C PRO A 47 -6.00 7.96 -5.99
N ASP A 48 -6.20 7.17 -4.94
CA ASP A 48 -5.50 5.88 -4.75
C ASP A 48 -5.88 4.88 -5.85
N TYR A 49 -7.17 4.79 -6.18
CA TYR A 49 -7.64 4.02 -7.33
C TYR A 49 -7.00 4.47 -8.65
N LEU A 50 -6.95 5.78 -8.91
CA LEU A 50 -6.38 6.29 -10.16
C LEU A 50 -4.87 6.07 -10.25
N VAL A 51 -4.17 6.05 -9.11
CA VAL A 51 -2.75 5.69 -9.01
C VAL A 51 -2.54 4.23 -9.39
N ASP A 52 -3.32 3.31 -8.83
CA ASP A 52 -3.23 1.88 -9.14
C ASP A 52 -3.49 1.61 -10.62
N GLN A 53 -4.50 2.27 -11.20
CA GLN A 53 -4.80 2.16 -12.62
C GLN A 53 -3.70 2.75 -13.51
N LEU A 54 -3.03 3.84 -13.07
CA LEU A 54 -1.91 4.41 -13.82
C LEU A 54 -0.70 3.48 -13.84
N TYR A 55 -0.44 2.73 -12.76
CA TYR A 55 0.60 1.70 -12.74
C TYR A 55 0.26 0.50 -13.61
N ASP A 56 -1.00 0.08 -13.60
CA ASP A 56 -1.49 -1.01 -14.45
C ASP A 56 -1.32 -0.69 -15.94
N ILE A 57 -1.57 0.58 -16.32
CA ILE A 57 -1.34 1.08 -17.68
C ILE A 57 0.16 1.15 -18.02
N GLN A 58 1.02 1.55 -17.07
CA GLN A 58 2.47 1.55 -17.29
C GLN A 58 2.99 0.14 -17.62
N ASP A 59 2.49 -0.88 -16.91
CA ASP A 59 2.87 -2.28 -17.10
C ASP A 59 2.31 -2.84 -18.41
N MET A 60 1.01 -2.65 -18.67
CA MET A 60 0.34 -3.13 -19.90
C MET A 60 0.89 -2.48 -21.18
N CYS A 61 1.18 -1.18 -21.12
CA CYS A 61 1.65 -0.42 -22.28
C CYS A 61 3.19 -0.32 -22.38
N ASN A 62 3.92 -0.86 -21.39
CA ASN A 62 5.37 -0.79 -21.28
C ASN A 62 5.93 0.64 -21.45
N VAL A 63 5.31 1.59 -20.74
CA VAL A 63 5.69 3.01 -20.75
C VAL A 63 6.29 3.42 -19.40
N THR A 64 7.30 4.29 -19.42
CA THR A 64 7.93 4.82 -18.20
C THR A 64 7.42 6.24 -17.94
N LEU A 65 6.78 6.46 -16.78
CA LEU A 65 6.35 7.78 -16.36
C LEU A 65 7.37 8.43 -15.41
N PRO A 66 7.43 9.78 -15.37
CA PRO A 66 8.25 10.50 -14.39
C PRO A 66 7.74 10.22 -12.97
N ASP A 67 8.64 10.35 -11.99
CA ASP A 67 8.28 10.26 -10.57
C ASP A 67 7.25 11.34 -10.23
N TYR A 68 6.17 10.94 -9.56
CA TYR A 68 5.06 11.83 -9.26
C TYR A 68 4.64 11.74 -7.80
N THR A 69 4.22 12.88 -7.25
CA THR A 69 3.58 12.95 -5.94
C THR A 69 2.10 13.24 -6.15
N VAL A 70 1.26 12.34 -5.64
CA VAL A 70 -0.21 12.46 -5.73
C VAL A 70 -0.77 13.52 -4.79
N ARG A 71 0.07 14.06 -3.90
CA ARG A 71 -0.27 15.05 -2.88
C ARG A 71 0.91 15.99 -2.68
N LEU A 72 0.67 17.29 -2.81
CA LEU A 72 1.47 18.27 -2.08
C LEU A 72 1.00 18.19 -0.63
N LEU A 73 1.93 17.94 0.29
CA LEU A 73 1.66 18.09 1.71
C LEU A 73 1.38 19.58 1.95
N ASP A 74 0.10 19.97 1.91
CA ASP A 74 -0.30 21.23 2.54
C ASP A 74 0.25 21.18 3.96
N TRP A 75 0.94 22.27 4.33
CA TRP A 75 1.70 22.39 5.56
C TRP A 75 1.06 21.61 6.72
N TYR A 76 1.82 20.67 7.31
CA TYR A 76 1.33 20.00 8.51
C TYR A 76 1.76 20.85 9.69
N ASP A 77 0.80 21.48 10.35
CA ASP A 77 0.99 21.98 11.70
C ASP A 77 1.55 20.83 12.55
N THR A 78 2.57 21.11 13.37
CA THR A 78 3.15 20.10 14.27
C THR A 78 2.05 19.49 15.13
N ALA A 79 1.91 18.16 15.05
CA ALA A 79 0.90 17.44 15.81
C ALA A 79 1.04 17.73 17.31
N PRO A 80 -0.02 18.17 18.00
CA PRO A 80 -0.02 18.26 19.45
C PRO A 80 0.29 16.88 20.06
N PRO A 81 0.95 16.82 21.23
CA PRO A 81 1.22 15.56 21.91
C PRO A 81 -0.10 14.79 22.16
N LEU A 82 -0.06 13.48 21.88
CA LEU A 82 -1.22 12.60 21.89
C LEU A 82 -1.96 12.62 23.24
N THR A 83 -3.16 13.20 23.26
CA THR A 83 -4.15 12.97 24.33
C THR A 83 -5.12 11.91 23.87
N SER A 84 -4.96 10.68 24.39
CA SER A 84 -5.86 9.54 24.17
C SER A 84 -7.32 9.96 24.38
N SER A 85 -8.10 9.98 23.30
CA SER A 85 -9.56 10.13 23.33
C SER A 85 -10.13 9.08 22.39
N ASP A 86 -10.92 8.17 22.96
CA ASP A 86 -11.58 7.06 22.26
C ASP A 86 -12.21 7.49 20.92
N LEU A 87 -11.65 6.98 19.82
CA LEU A 87 -12.27 7.04 18.51
C LEU A 87 -13.26 5.87 18.42
N GLY A 88 -14.54 6.19 18.26
CA GLY A 88 -15.63 5.23 18.11
C GLY A 88 -15.41 4.24 16.95
N PRO A 89 -16.28 3.22 16.81
CA PRO A 89 -16.02 2.10 15.91
C PRO A 89 -15.94 2.56 14.46
N SER A 90 -14.74 2.43 13.88
CA SER A 90 -14.49 2.64 12.46
C SER A 90 -15.09 1.48 11.68
N ALA A 91 -15.96 1.79 10.72
CA ALA A 91 -16.55 0.79 9.84
C ALA A 91 -15.44 0.21 8.93
N THR A 92 -15.14 -1.06 9.14
CA THR A 92 -14.13 -1.84 8.43
C THR A 92 -14.60 -2.11 7.00
N PRO A 93 -13.86 -1.72 5.94
CA PRO A 93 -14.05 -2.35 4.65
C PRO A 93 -13.54 -3.78 4.78
N THR A 94 -14.46 -4.74 4.71
CA THR A 94 -14.11 -6.17 4.71
C THR A 94 -13.58 -6.51 3.33
N LEU A 95 -12.26 -6.43 3.13
CA LEU A 95 -11.62 -6.94 1.92
C LEU A 95 -11.55 -8.46 2.02
N THR A 96 -12.58 -9.13 1.52
CA THR A 96 -12.51 -10.54 1.15
C THR A 96 -11.76 -10.67 -0.17
N ALA A 97 -10.44 -10.56 -0.14
CA ALA A 97 -9.61 -11.16 -1.18
C ALA A 97 -9.50 -12.67 -0.87
N PRO A 98 -9.90 -13.57 -1.80
CA PRO A 98 -9.77 -15.01 -1.60
C PRO A 98 -8.28 -15.36 -1.54
N CYS A 99 -7.91 -16.07 -0.49
CA CYS A 99 -6.55 -16.52 -0.23
C CYS A 99 -6.24 -17.63 -1.23
N ASP A 100 -5.34 -17.39 -2.18
CA ASP A 100 -5.03 -18.35 -3.26
C ASP A 100 -4.14 -19.52 -2.79
N ASN A 101 -3.94 -19.65 -1.49
CA ASN A 101 -3.28 -20.75 -0.82
C ASN A 101 -3.77 -20.84 0.63
N ASP A 102 -4.40 -21.96 0.92
CA ASP A 102 -5.03 -22.34 2.17
C ASP A 102 -3.99 -22.51 3.30
N VAL A 103 -3.50 -21.40 3.86
CA VAL A 103 -2.89 -21.37 5.19
C VAL A 103 -3.34 -20.09 5.91
N GLY A 104 -4.59 -20.04 6.34
CA GLY A 104 -5.00 -19.07 7.36
C GLY A 104 -4.17 -19.30 8.62
N ARG A 105 -3.10 -18.51 8.81
CA ARG A 105 -2.25 -18.61 9.99
C ARG A 105 -2.78 -17.67 11.06
N ASN A 106 -2.94 -18.20 12.26
CA ASN A 106 -3.21 -17.39 13.44
C ASN A 106 -2.02 -16.45 13.62
N VAL A 107 -2.26 -15.15 13.43
CA VAL A 107 -1.19 -14.14 13.49
C VAL A 107 -0.56 -14.12 14.88
N LYS A 108 -1.26 -14.61 15.92
CA LYS A 108 -0.70 -14.76 17.27
C LYS A 108 -1.07 -16.11 17.90
N GLU A 109 -0.18 -17.10 17.79
CA GLU A 109 -0.30 -18.36 18.56
C GLU A 109 0.30 -18.24 19.98
N SER A 110 1.10 -17.21 20.25
CA SER A 110 1.77 -17.00 21.55
C SER A 110 1.55 -15.60 22.10
N SER A 111 1.19 -15.50 23.39
CA SER A 111 0.82 -14.25 24.08
C SER A 111 1.96 -13.21 24.22
N SER A 112 3.20 -13.55 23.86
CA SER A 112 4.39 -12.69 23.97
C SER A 112 4.95 -12.22 22.63
N ALA A 113 4.37 -12.62 21.50
CA ALA A 113 4.86 -12.21 20.19
C ALA A 113 4.45 -10.76 19.88
N THR A 114 5.40 -9.95 19.43
CA THR A 114 5.16 -8.63 18.81
C THR A 114 4.99 -8.77 17.31
N CYS A 115 4.36 -7.80 16.65
CA CYS A 115 4.26 -7.77 15.19
C CYS A 115 5.61 -7.97 14.50
N ASP A 116 6.69 -7.42 15.05
CA ASP A 116 8.04 -7.57 14.50
C ASP A 116 8.56 -9.01 14.58
N SER A 117 8.32 -9.70 15.70
CA SER A 117 8.70 -11.11 15.83
C SER A 117 7.89 -12.01 14.90
N LEU A 118 6.62 -11.65 14.67
CA LEU A 118 5.74 -12.34 13.73
C LEU A 118 6.11 -12.04 12.27
N SER A 119 6.64 -10.84 12.02
CA SER A 119 7.14 -10.44 10.71
C SER A 119 8.27 -11.37 10.28
N LEU A 120 9.27 -11.58 11.13
CA LEU A 120 10.34 -12.55 10.89
C LEU A 120 9.83 -14.00 10.78
N GLN A 121 8.82 -14.36 11.57
CA GLN A 121 8.27 -15.72 11.56
C GLN A 121 7.55 -16.04 10.25
N TYR A 122 6.79 -15.08 9.72
CA TYR A 122 5.95 -15.28 8.54
C TYR A 122 6.53 -14.71 7.25
N GLY A 123 7.61 -13.94 7.33
CA GLY A 123 8.23 -13.27 6.18
C GLY A 123 7.34 -12.19 5.58
N VAL A 124 6.57 -11.48 6.42
CA VAL A 124 5.62 -10.44 5.99
C VAL A 124 5.93 -9.16 6.75
N SER A 125 5.92 -8.00 6.11
CA SER A 125 6.26 -6.73 6.77
C SER A 125 5.40 -6.46 8.01
N THR A 126 5.99 -5.81 9.02
CA THR A 126 5.32 -5.50 10.30
C THR A 126 4.01 -4.75 10.05
N GLY A 127 4.03 -3.78 9.14
CA GLY A 127 2.86 -2.97 8.81
C GLY A 127 1.75 -3.75 8.11
N ALA A 128 2.10 -4.67 7.21
CA ALA A 128 1.11 -5.57 6.60
C ALA A 128 0.48 -6.49 7.65
N LEU A 129 1.24 -6.97 8.63
CA LEU A 129 0.68 -7.75 9.75
C LEU A 129 -0.27 -6.94 10.61
N GLN A 130 0.05 -5.68 10.93
CA GLN A 130 -0.86 -4.80 11.69
C GLN A 130 -2.16 -4.56 10.92
N TRP A 131 -2.04 -4.31 9.61
CA TRP A 131 -3.19 -4.09 8.74
C TRP A 131 -4.08 -5.35 8.61
N LEU A 132 -3.49 -6.51 8.30
CA LEU A 132 -4.21 -7.78 8.13
C LEU A 132 -4.82 -8.27 9.45
N SER A 133 -4.12 -8.07 10.57
CA SER A 133 -4.64 -8.44 11.88
C SER A 133 -5.70 -7.46 12.38
N ASN A 134 -5.73 -6.23 11.84
CA ASN A 134 -6.47 -5.08 12.33
C ASN A 134 -6.13 -4.80 13.81
N SER A 135 -4.84 -4.85 14.14
CA SER A 135 -4.34 -4.66 15.49
C SER A 135 -2.89 -4.18 15.51
N ASP A 136 -2.61 -3.14 16.29
CA ASP A 136 -1.26 -2.57 16.45
C ASP A 136 -0.25 -3.56 17.04
N ASN A 137 -0.74 -4.56 17.79
CA ASN A 137 0.08 -5.59 18.41
C ASN A 137 -0.06 -6.96 17.72
N CYS A 138 -0.74 -7.01 16.57
CA CYS A 138 -0.97 -8.23 15.81
C CYS A 138 -1.72 -9.33 16.58
N ASP A 139 -2.47 -8.95 17.62
CA ASP A 139 -3.30 -9.86 18.39
C ASP A 139 -4.63 -10.10 17.67
N ARG A 140 -4.72 -11.25 17.00
CA ARG A 140 -5.94 -11.70 16.33
C ARG A 140 -6.23 -13.15 16.69
N SER A 141 -7.46 -13.40 17.12
CA SER A 141 -7.97 -14.72 17.50
C SER A 141 -8.41 -15.60 16.33
N SER A 142 -8.52 -15.02 15.12
CA SER A 142 -8.82 -15.72 13.88
C SER A 142 -7.64 -15.64 12.92
N GLY A 143 -7.39 -16.74 12.18
CA GLY A 143 -6.37 -16.77 11.15
C GLY A 143 -6.60 -15.67 10.11
N ALA A 144 -5.51 -15.03 9.69
CA ALA A 144 -5.50 -14.07 8.59
C ALA A 144 -4.77 -14.68 7.39
N CYS A 145 -5.15 -14.26 6.19
CA CYS A 145 -4.44 -14.65 4.99
C CYS A 145 -3.25 -13.74 4.80
N LEU A 146 -2.07 -14.35 4.86
CA LEU A 146 -0.80 -13.67 4.73
C LEU A 146 -0.28 -13.82 3.30
N PRO A 147 0.36 -12.79 2.74
CA PRO A 147 1.04 -12.90 1.45
C PRO A 147 2.20 -13.90 1.52
N GLU A 148 2.74 -14.25 0.36
CA GLU A 148 3.94 -15.07 0.29
C GLU A 148 5.12 -14.42 1.04
N ALA A 149 5.92 -15.25 1.71
CA ALA A 149 7.05 -14.78 2.49
C ALA A 149 8.13 -14.14 1.60
N CYS A 150 8.65 -12.99 2.02
CA CYS A 150 9.73 -12.27 1.35
C CYS A 150 10.97 -12.11 2.25
N ASN A 151 12.07 -11.65 1.64
CA ASN A 151 13.26 -11.25 2.40
C ASN A 151 13.03 -9.89 3.03
N LEU A 152 12.99 -9.86 4.35
CA LEU A 152 12.71 -8.65 5.12
C LEU A 152 14.00 -7.91 5.49
N ARG A 153 13.90 -6.58 5.58
CA ARG A 153 14.93 -5.72 6.16
C ARG A 153 14.35 -4.91 7.31
N GLN A 154 15.12 -4.81 8.38
CA GLN A 154 14.75 -3.96 9.51
C GLN A 154 15.08 -2.50 9.20
N VAL A 155 14.16 -1.59 9.53
CA VAL A 155 14.39 -0.14 9.46
C VAL A 155 15.27 0.29 10.62
N THR A 156 16.36 1.00 10.31
CA THR A 156 17.20 1.65 11.32
C THR A 156 16.72 3.08 11.58
N ASP A 157 17.07 3.61 12.75
CA ASP A 157 16.68 4.97 13.13
C ASP A 157 17.17 6.03 12.11
N GLY A 158 16.28 6.93 11.72
CA GLY A 158 16.52 7.98 10.73
C GLY A 158 16.48 7.56 9.26
N GLU A 159 16.07 6.33 8.93
CA GLU A 159 15.88 5.93 7.53
C GLU A 159 14.60 6.52 6.91
N THR A 160 14.68 6.81 5.61
CA THR A 160 13.58 7.26 4.77
C THR A 160 13.22 6.19 3.74
N CYS A 161 12.02 6.27 3.16
CA CYS A 161 11.63 5.38 2.06
C CYS A 161 12.62 5.47 0.88
N VAL A 162 13.16 6.65 0.59
CA VAL A 162 14.12 6.85 -0.50
C VAL A 162 15.45 6.16 -0.20
N SER A 163 16.01 6.37 1.00
CA SER A 163 17.27 5.73 1.38
C SER A 163 17.13 4.20 1.44
N LEU A 164 15.96 3.73 1.90
CA LEU A 164 15.68 2.31 2.03
C LEU A 164 15.45 1.66 0.66
N ALA A 165 14.65 2.27 -0.22
CA ALA A 165 14.45 1.81 -1.60
C ALA A 165 15.77 1.74 -2.37
N ALA A 166 16.64 2.75 -2.21
CA ALA A 166 17.97 2.74 -2.82
C ALA A 166 18.88 1.63 -2.29
N SER A 167 18.66 1.19 -1.04
CA SER A 167 19.40 0.08 -0.42
C SER A 167 18.88 -1.32 -0.80
N ILE A 168 17.69 -1.39 -1.42
CA ILE A 168 17.04 -2.65 -1.81
C ILE A 168 17.25 -2.85 -3.32
N GLY A 169 17.94 -3.95 -3.67
CA GLY A 169 18.24 -4.36 -5.04
C GLY A 169 19.75 -4.46 -5.31
N ASP A 170 20.20 -5.63 -5.73
CA ASP A 170 21.64 -5.91 -5.92
C ASP A 170 22.22 -5.28 -7.21
N THR A 171 21.38 -5.05 -8.24
CA THR A 171 21.86 -4.64 -9.58
C THR A 171 21.13 -3.43 -10.17
N ASN A 172 19.92 -3.11 -9.70
CA ASN A 172 19.18 -1.90 -10.04
C ASN A 172 18.54 -1.39 -8.75
N SER A 173 18.82 -0.15 -8.37
CA SER A 173 18.17 0.48 -7.21
C SER A 173 16.66 0.49 -7.40
N THR A 174 15.92 0.02 -6.40
CA THR A 174 14.46 0.08 -6.40
C THR A 174 14.01 1.53 -6.36
N THR A 175 13.07 1.92 -7.22
CA THR A 175 12.49 3.28 -7.18
C THR A 175 11.59 3.45 -5.97
N LEU A 176 11.39 4.70 -5.52
CA LEU A 176 10.47 4.99 -4.41
C LEU A 176 9.06 4.45 -4.71
N ALA A 177 8.56 4.69 -5.92
CA ALA A 177 7.28 4.17 -6.39
C ALA A 177 7.18 2.64 -6.26
N GLN A 178 8.22 1.92 -6.70
CA GLN A 178 8.25 0.46 -6.62
C GLN A 178 8.28 -0.04 -5.16
N PHE A 179 9.07 0.63 -4.33
CA PHE A 179 9.17 0.32 -2.90
C PHE A 179 7.82 0.50 -2.19
N MET A 180 7.11 1.60 -2.46
CA MET A 180 5.80 1.89 -1.86
C MET A 180 4.71 0.95 -2.36
N LYS A 181 4.80 0.51 -3.63
CA LYS A 181 3.90 -0.50 -4.18
C LYS A 181 4.03 -1.85 -3.47
N TRP A 182 5.25 -2.26 -3.13
CA TRP A 182 5.48 -3.49 -2.36
C TRP A 182 5.15 -3.34 -0.88
N ASN A 183 5.27 -2.12 -0.34
CA ASN A 183 5.12 -1.84 1.08
C ASN A 183 4.06 -0.75 1.33
N PRO A 184 2.79 -0.99 0.96
CA PRO A 184 1.73 0.01 1.09
C PRO A 184 1.40 0.35 2.55
N TYR A 185 1.72 -0.55 3.48
CA TYR A 185 1.41 -0.42 4.91
C TYR A 185 2.64 -0.05 5.75
N VAL A 186 3.64 0.62 5.18
CA VAL A 186 4.83 1.03 5.94
C VAL A 186 4.45 1.88 7.17
N LEU A 187 5.11 1.65 8.30
CA LEU A 187 4.82 2.36 9.54
C LEU A 187 5.65 3.66 9.63
N GLY A 188 4.97 4.77 9.93
CA GLY A 188 5.59 6.09 9.97
C GLY A 188 5.44 6.85 8.65
N LEU A 189 6.15 7.96 8.53
CA LEU A 189 6.13 8.78 7.32
C LEU A 189 7.34 8.41 6.44
N CYS A 190 7.26 8.61 5.14
CA CYS A 190 8.39 8.27 4.28
C CYS A 190 9.66 9.05 4.56
N ASP A 191 9.55 10.24 5.14
CA ASP A 191 10.69 11.05 5.56
C ASP A 191 11.17 10.72 6.98
N SER A 192 10.44 9.84 7.70
CA SER A 192 10.75 9.40 9.06
C SER A 192 10.06 8.06 9.33
N LEU A 193 10.72 6.97 8.92
CA LEU A 193 10.20 5.63 9.11
C LEU A 193 10.29 5.21 10.59
N THR A 194 9.33 4.40 11.02
CA THR A 194 9.34 3.84 12.37
C THR A 194 10.53 2.87 12.49
N ALA A 195 11.49 3.20 13.35
CA ALA A 195 12.64 2.36 13.61
C ALA A 195 12.22 1.01 14.22
N GLY A 196 12.89 -0.06 13.81
CA GLY A 196 12.69 -1.40 14.35
C GLY A 196 11.63 -2.23 13.62
N GLN A 197 10.77 -1.62 12.79
CA GLN A 197 9.84 -2.35 11.93
C GLN A 197 10.59 -3.15 10.86
N TYR A 198 9.95 -4.19 10.35
CA TYR A 198 10.42 -4.98 9.21
C TYR A 198 9.61 -4.67 7.96
N ILE A 199 10.33 -4.55 6.84
CA ILE A 199 9.81 -4.21 5.52
C ILE A 199 10.28 -5.28 4.54
#